data_AF-A0A0W0TLI2-F1
#
_entry.id   AF-A0A0W0TLI2-F1
#
_cell.length_a   1.000
_cell.length_b   1.000
_cell.length_c   1.000
_cell.angle_alpha   90.00
_cell.angle_beta   90.00
_cell.angle_gamma   90.00
#
_symmetry.space_group_name_H-M   'P 1'
#
loop_
_entity.id
_entity.type
_entity.pdbx_description
1 polymer ?
#
loop_
_entity_poly.entity_id
_entity_poly.type
_entity_poly.pdbx_seq_one_letter_code
_entity_poly.pdbx_strand_id
1 'polypeptide(L)'
;MSNLFFNQNGLPVYGKLQQQNEIDALMTRLRQAHQALQQLKQDIDKRCEKLQGVFNFLDGKQALYQQLTEQYQQTPTASLALRINKLGQAIGDLLSKLEASQPEKVIADLSSRYEELKAQLALKEALILNSNPGMTQKYEFVEEDGDSFSPAAKL
;
A
#
# COMPACT_ATOMS: atom_id res chain seq x y z
N MET A 1 -13.50 -4.64 -59.11
CA MET A 1 -13.56 -4.38 -57.66
C MET A 1 -12.30 -4.96 -57.03
N SER A 2 -11.33 -4.11 -56.68
CA SER A 2 -10.05 -4.53 -56.12
C SER A 2 -10.24 -4.88 -54.64
N ASN A 3 -9.87 -6.10 -54.26
CA ASN A 3 -9.88 -6.57 -52.87
C ASN A 3 -8.96 -5.69 -52.01
N LEU A 4 -9.54 -4.71 -51.32
CA LEU A 4 -8.89 -3.80 -50.36
C LEU A 4 -8.32 -4.51 -49.12
N PHE A 5 -8.39 -5.84 -49.08
CA PHE A 5 -7.97 -6.67 -47.95
C PHE A 5 -6.54 -7.24 -48.08
N PHE A 6 -5.91 -7.14 -49.26
CA PHE A 6 -4.57 -7.65 -49.50
C PHE A 6 -3.69 -6.55 -50.11
N ASN A 7 -2.62 -6.18 -49.41
CA ASN A 7 -1.55 -5.40 -50.02
C ASN A 7 -0.87 -6.25 -51.10
N GLN A 8 -0.26 -5.63 -52.11
CA GLN A 8 0.28 -6.26 -53.34
C GLN A 8 1.29 -7.42 -53.13
N ASN A 9 1.66 -7.73 -51.88
CA ASN A 9 2.61 -8.78 -51.50
C ASN A 9 1.97 -9.96 -50.73
N GLY A 10 0.64 -10.10 -50.73
CA GLY A 10 -0.03 -11.31 -50.20
C GLY A 10 0.00 -11.50 -48.67
N LEU A 11 0.52 -10.53 -47.90
CA LEU A 11 0.54 -10.61 -46.44
C LEU A 11 -0.72 -9.97 -45.83
N PRO A 12 -1.42 -10.64 -44.89
CA PRO A 12 -2.67 -10.15 -44.33
C PRO A 12 -2.44 -8.90 -43.49
N VAL A 13 -2.84 -7.74 -44.03
CA VAL A 13 -2.81 -6.43 -43.35
C VAL A 13 -3.60 -6.46 -42.04
N TYR A 14 -4.66 -7.27 -42.00
CA TYR A 14 -5.51 -7.49 -40.83
C TYR A 14 -4.77 -8.10 -39.64
N GLY A 15 -3.82 -9.02 -39.87
CA GLY A 15 -3.07 -9.68 -38.80
C GLY A 15 -2.13 -8.73 -38.07
N LYS A 16 -1.51 -7.79 -38.81
CA LYS A 16 -0.62 -6.77 -38.21
C LYS A 16 -1.38 -5.74 -37.38
N LEU A 17 -2.54 -5.28 -37.87
CA LEU A 17 -3.38 -4.34 -37.14
C LEU A 17 -3.96 -4.97 -35.87
N GLN A 18 -4.38 -6.24 -35.94
CA GLN A 18 -4.85 -6.99 -34.79
C GLN A 18 -3.75 -7.16 -33.73
N GLN A 19 -2.55 -7.55 -34.14
CA GLN A 19 -1.39 -7.66 -33.24
C GLN A 19 -1.05 -6.31 -32.57
N GLN A 20 -1.10 -5.22 -33.32
CA GLN A 20 -0.85 -3.87 -32.76
C GLN A 20 -1.89 -3.49 -31.70
N ASN A 21 -3.18 -3.76 -31.97
CA ASN A 21 -4.26 -3.50 -31.00
C ASN A 21 -4.12 -4.36 -29.74
N GLU A 22 -3.73 -5.63 -29.88
CA GLU A 22 -3.48 -6.53 -28.75
C GLU A 22 -2.30 -6.05 -27.91
N ILE A 23 -1.21 -5.61 -28.56
CA ILE A 23 -0.06 -4.95 -27.94
C ILE A 23 -0.51 -3.72 -27.15
N ASP A 24 -1.23 -2.78 -27.76
CA ASP A 24 -1.63 -1.53 -27.11
C ASP A 24 -2.58 -1.77 -25.92
N ALA A 25 -3.46 -2.77 -26.03
CA ALA A 25 -4.32 -3.20 -24.94
C ALA A 25 -3.52 -3.80 -23.76
N LEU A 26 -2.51 -4.63 -24.05
CA LEU A 26 -1.60 -5.18 -23.03
C LEU A 26 -0.82 -4.06 -22.32
N MET A 27 -0.27 -3.12 -23.10
CA MET A 27 0.48 -1.97 -22.56
C MET A 27 -0.38 -1.14 -21.60
N THR A 28 -1.63 -0.91 -21.99
CA THR A 28 -2.60 -0.16 -21.19
C THR A 28 -2.89 -0.88 -19.87
N ARG A 29 -3.09 -2.20 -19.92
CA ARG A 29 -3.33 -3.01 -18.71
C ARG A 29 -2.12 -3.03 -17.77
N LEU A 30 -0.91 -3.11 -18.31
CA LEU A 30 0.33 -3.03 -17.51
C LEU A 30 0.43 -1.68 -16.80
N ARG A 31 0.19 -0.57 -17.52
CA ARG A 31 0.19 0.77 -16.90
C ARG A 31 -0.86 0.89 -15.80
N GLN A 32 -2.08 0.37 -16.04
CA GLN A 32 -3.14 0.36 -15.03
C GLN A 32 -2.75 -0.47 -13.79
N ALA A 33 -2.08 -1.61 -13.98
CA ALA A 33 -1.60 -2.44 -12.89
C ALA A 33 -0.53 -1.71 -12.04
N HIS A 34 0.41 -1.01 -12.68
CA HIS A 34 1.38 -0.16 -11.97
C HIS A 34 0.72 0.95 -11.17
N GLN A 35 -0.24 1.67 -11.78
CA GLN A 35 -0.98 2.72 -11.10
C GLN A 35 -1.74 2.17 -9.89
N ALA A 36 -2.37 1.00 -10.02
CA ALA A 36 -3.07 0.35 -8.92
C ALA A 36 -2.12 -0.09 -7.79
N LEU A 37 -0.94 -0.62 -8.12
CA LEU A 37 0.09 -0.96 -7.14
C LEU A 37 0.62 0.27 -6.40
N GLN A 38 0.86 1.36 -7.12
CA GLN A 38 1.30 2.62 -6.51
C GLN A 38 0.25 3.19 -5.56
N GLN A 39 -1.03 3.15 -5.96
CA GLN A 39 -2.14 3.56 -5.09
C GLN A 39 -2.23 2.68 -3.83
N LEU A 40 -2.10 1.36 -3.98
CA LEU A 40 -2.09 0.43 -2.85
C LEU A 40 -0.94 0.75 -1.88
N LYS A 41 0.26 1.03 -2.39
CA LYS A 41 1.41 1.42 -1.56
C LYS A 41 1.13 2.70 -0.78
N GLN A 42 0.63 3.74 -1.44
CA GLN A 42 0.28 5.01 -0.78
C GLN A 42 -0.80 4.82 0.29
N ASP A 43 -1.77 3.94 0.06
CA ASP A 43 -2.81 3.63 1.04
C ASP A 43 -2.26 2.86 2.25
N ILE A 44 -1.33 1.94 2.05
CA ILE A 44 -0.61 1.25 3.13
C ILE A 44 0.18 2.28 3.96
N ASP A 45 0.94 3.16 3.31
CA ASP A 45 1.77 4.16 3.99
C ASP A 45 0.91 5.11 4.85
N LYS A 46 -0.19 5.62 4.30
CA LYS A 46 -1.16 6.44 5.04
C LYS A 46 -1.75 5.71 6.25
N ARG A 47 -1.96 4.39 6.15
CA ARG A 47 -2.46 3.59 7.28
C ARG A 47 -1.39 3.43 8.35
N CYS A 48 -0.13 3.20 7.96
CA CYS A 48 1.01 3.17 8.88
C CYS A 48 1.16 4.49 9.64
N GLU A 49 1.15 5.62 8.94
CA GLU A 49 1.26 6.96 9.54
C GLU A 49 0.13 7.24 10.53
N LYS A 50 -1.12 6.91 10.16
CA LYS A 50 -2.28 7.08 11.04
C LYS A 50 -2.16 6.21 12.28
N LEU A 51 -1.76 4.95 12.13
CA LEU A 51 -1.60 4.04 13.26
C LEU A 51 -0.50 4.53 14.22
N GLN A 52 0.63 5.00 13.68
CA GLN A 52 1.68 5.63 14.48
C GLN A 52 1.15 6.85 15.24
N GLY A 53 0.33 7.69 14.59
CA GLY A 53 -0.31 8.83 15.25
C GLY A 53 -1.21 8.41 16.42
N VAL A 54 -1.91 7.28 16.30
CA VAL A 54 -2.74 6.73 17.40
C VAL A 54 -1.86 6.24 18.56
N PHE A 55 -0.75 5.55 18.28
CA PHE A 55 0.17 5.11 19.33
C PHE A 55 0.82 6.29 20.05
N ASN A 56 1.33 7.28 19.32
CA ASN A 56 1.90 8.50 19.92
C ASN A 56 0.87 9.23 20.80
N PHE A 57 -0.39 9.29 20.37
CA PHE A 57 -1.47 9.86 21.17
C PHE A 57 -1.73 9.05 22.45
N LEU A 58 -1.77 7.72 22.34
CA LEU A 58 -1.95 6.82 23.47
C LEU A 58 -0.84 6.97 24.51
N ASP A 59 0.42 7.01 24.08
CA ASP A 59 1.59 7.23 24.95
C ASP A 59 1.45 8.55 25.73
N GLY A 60 1.08 9.63 25.03
CA GLY A 60 0.83 10.92 25.66
C GLY A 60 -0.30 10.89 26.70
N LYS A 61 -1.35 10.09 26.47
CA LYS A 61 -2.44 9.91 27.44
C LYS A 61 -2.03 9.04 28.62
N GLN A 62 -1.21 8.01 28.41
CA GLN A 62 -0.67 7.19 29.48
C GLN A 62 0.29 7.98 30.38
N ALA A 63 1.16 8.80 29.80
CA ALA A 63 2.02 9.70 30.55
C ALA A 63 1.20 10.70 31.39
N LEU A 64 0.16 11.29 30.80
CA LEU A 64 -0.76 12.17 31.54
C LEU A 64 -1.47 11.44 32.68
N TYR A 65 -1.89 10.19 32.45
CA TYR A 65 -2.53 9.37 33.47
C TYR A 65 -1.59 9.10 34.65
N GLN A 66 -0.32 8.79 34.37
CA GLN A 66 0.71 8.61 35.41
C GLN A 66 0.93 9.89 36.21
N GLN A 67 1.13 11.03 35.53
CA GLN A 67 1.30 12.34 36.19
C GLN A 67 0.13 12.71 37.11
N LEU A 68 -1.12 12.49 36.64
CA LEU A 68 -2.29 12.75 37.47
C LEU A 68 -2.35 11.80 38.66
N THR A 69 -1.99 10.53 38.47
CA THR A 69 -1.98 9.53 39.55
C THR A 69 -0.95 9.89 40.62
N GLU A 70 0.25 10.34 40.23
CA GLU A 70 1.27 10.86 41.16
C GLU A 70 0.77 12.10 41.92
N GLN A 71 0.12 13.04 41.21
CA GLN A 71 -0.46 14.22 41.83
C GLN A 71 -1.56 13.86 42.84
N TYR A 72 -2.36 12.82 42.57
CA TYR A 72 -3.38 12.32 43.49
C TYR A 72 -2.78 11.77 44.78
N GLN A 73 -1.65 11.07 44.69
CA GLN A 73 -0.96 10.53 45.88
C GLN A 73 -0.48 11.65 46.80
N GLN A 74 -0.05 12.78 46.23
CA GLN A 74 0.38 13.95 47.00
C GLN A 74 -0.79 14.78 47.53
N THR A 75 -1.83 14.96 46.71
CA THR A 75 -2.98 15.84 47.00
C THR A 75 -4.30 15.19 46.59
N PRO A 76 -4.82 14.26 47.42
CA PRO A 76 -6.02 13.52 47.08
C PRO A 76 -7.24 14.44 47.07
N THR A 77 -7.83 14.61 45.90
CA THR A 77 -9.05 15.41 45.68
C THR A 77 -10.04 14.64 44.82
N ALA A 78 -11.34 14.76 45.14
CA ALA A 78 -12.39 14.02 44.44
C ALA A 78 -12.49 14.36 42.94
N SER A 79 -12.25 15.64 42.58
CA SER A 79 -12.22 16.08 41.18
C SER A 79 -11.10 15.42 40.38
N LEU A 80 -9.94 15.24 41.01
CA LEU A 80 -8.78 14.63 40.38
C LEU A 80 -8.94 13.10 40.26
N ALA A 81 -9.51 12.43 41.27
CA ALA A 81 -9.90 11.03 41.17
C ALA A 81 -10.87 10.77 40.00
N LEU A 82 -11.88 11.65 39.82
CA LEU A 82 -12.84 11.54 38.73
C LEU A 82 -12.15 11.72 37.37
N ARG A 83 -11.19 12.65 37.26
CA ARG A 83 -10.43 12.88 36.03
C ARG A 83 -9.52 11.70 35.68
N ILE A 84 -8.86 11.09 36.67
CA ILE A 84 -8.06 9.86 36.51
C ILE A 84 -8.94 8.73 36.00
N ASN A 85 -10.08 8.48 36.64
CA ASN A 85 -10.99 7.40 36.24
C ASN A 85 -11.50 7.58 34.80
N LYS A 86 -11.92 8.80 34.42
CA LYS A 86 -12.35 9.10 33.05
C LYS A 86 -11.23 8.86 32.03
N LEU A 87 -10.00 9.28 32.35
CA LEU A 87 -8.86 9.10 31.48
C LEU A 87 -8.49 7.62 31.35
N GLY A 88 -8.48 6.87 32.46
CA GLY A 88 -8.24 5.43 32.47
C GLY A 88 -9.26 4.66 31.64
N GLN A 89 -10.56 5.00 31.76
CA GLN A 89 -11.61 4.43 30.91
C GLN A 89 -11.38 4.72 29.43
N ALA A 90 -11.10 5.97 29.07
CA ALA A 90 -10.87 6.35 27.67
C ALA A 90 -9.63 5.64 27.07
N ILE A 91 -8.56 5.45 27.86
CA ILE A 91 -7.38 4.68 27.47
C ILE A 91 -7.76 3.20 27.26
N GLY A 92 -8.49 2.61 28.20
CA GLY A 92 -8.98 1.23 28.10
C GLY A 92 -9.84 1.00 26.86
N ASP A 93 -10.81 1.88 26.61
CA ASP A 93 -11.68 1.81 25.43
C ASP A 93 -10.88 1.89 24.12
N LEU A 94 -9.85 2.74 24.08
CA LEU A 94 -8.99 2.87 22.90
C LEU A 94 -8.16 1.59 22.68
N LEU A 95 -7.57 1.04 23.74
CA LEU A 95 -6.82 -0.21 23.70
C LEU A 95 -7.69 -1.38 23.23
N SER A 96 -8.90 -1.52 23.79
CA SER A 96 -9.83 -2.57 23.37
C SER A 96 -10.25 -2.43 21.90
N LYS A 97 -10.42 -1.20 21.40
CA LYS A 97 -10.70 -0.97 19.97
C LYS A 97 -9.50 -1.33 19.09
N LEU A 98 -8.28 -1.05 19.52
CA LEU A 98 -7.06 -1.43 18.80
C LEU A 98 -6.91 -2.96 18.75
N GLU A 99 -7.15 -3.63 19.87
CA GLU A 99 -7.10 -5.09 19.95
C GLU A 99 -8.18 -5.76 19.09
N ALA A 100 -9.40 -5.21 19.09
CA ALA A 100 -10.49 -5.73 18.27
C ALA A 100 -10.28 -5.50 16.77
N SER A 101 -9.71 -4.36 16.38
CA SER A 101 -9.53 -4.00 14.97
C SER A 101 -8.23 -4.52 14.35
N GLN A 102 -7.25 -4.93 15.17
CA GLN A 102 -5.96 -5.48 14.76
C GLN A 102 -5.31 -4.74 13.56
N PRO A 103 -5.16 -3.40 13.64
CA PRO A 103 -4.75 -2.60 12.49
C PRO A 103 -3.34 -2.97 11.99
N GLU A 104 -2.43 -3.36 12.89
CA GLU A 104 -1.09 -3.85 12.55
C GLU A 104 -1.14 -5.08 11.65
N LYS A 105 -1.99 -6.05 12.00
CA LYS A 105 -2.18 -7.28 11.21
C LYS A 105 -2.76 -6.95 9.84
N VAL A 106 -3.76 -6.07 9.77
CA VAL A 106 -4.35 -5.64 8.50
C VAL A 106 -3.31 -4.97 7.61
N ILE A 107 -2.46 -4.10 8.17
CA ILE A 107 -1.37 -3.47 7.42
C ILE A 107 -0.37 -4.53 6.96
N ALA A 108 0.03 -5.46 7.82
CA ALA A 108 0.96 -6.54 7.47
C ALA A 108 0.42 -7.42 6.33
N ASP A 109 -0.85 -7.80 6.38
CA ASP A 109 -1.53 -8.57 5.34
C ASP A 109 -1.58 -7.80 4.00
N LEU A 110 -1.87 -6.49 4.05
CA LEU A 110 -1.86 -5.64 2.85
C LEU A 110 -0.45 -5.49 2.26
N SER A 111 0.57 -5.30 3.10
CA SER A 111 1.97 -5.22 2.67
C SER A 111 2.44 -6.52 2.05
N SER A 112 2.08 -7.67 2.63
CA SER A 112 2.40 -8.98 2.06
C SER A 112 1.75 -9.17 0.68
N ARG A 113 0.46 -8.82 0.54
CA ARG A 113 -0.23 -8.86 -0.77
C ARG A 113 0.36 -7.90 -1.78
N TYR A 114 0.81 -6.73 -1.35
CA TYR A 114 1.49 -5.77 -2.23
C TYR A 114 2.76 -6.37 -2.83
N GLU A 115 3.62 -6.99 -2.00
CA GLU A 115 4.84 -7.64 -2.48
C GLU A 115 4.54 -8.82 -3.42
N GLU A 116 3.51 -9.61 -3.12
CA GLU A 116 3.08 -10.68 -4.01
C GLU A 116 2.61 -10.15 -5.37
N LEU A 117 1.76 -9.11 -5.38
CA LEU A 117 1.25 -8.51 -6.61
C LEU A 117 2.36 -7.83 -7.42
N LYS A 118 3.32 -7.20 -6.75
CA LYS A 118 4.51 -6.61 -7.37
C LYS A 118 5.36 -7.68 -8.07
N ALA A 119 5.61 -8.80 -7.39
CA ALA A 119 6.33 -9.93 -7.97
C ALA A 119 5.59 -10.56 -9.16
N GLN A 120 4.26 -10.74 -9.04
CA GLN A 120 3.43 -11.27 -10.12
C GLN A 120 3.41 -10.33 -11.34
N LEU A 121 3.39 -9.01 -11.13
CA LEU A 121 3.45 -8.04 -12.22
C LEU A 121 4.80 -8.12 -12.94
N ALA A 122 5.91 -8.12 -12.21
CA ALA A 122 7.24 -8.23 -12.78
C ALA A 122 7.43 -9.53 -13.61
N LEU A 123 6.90 -10.66 -13.12
CA LEU A 123 6.91 -11.92 -13.87
C LEU A 123 6.11 -11.82 -15.17
N LYS A 124 4.92 -11.21 -15.13
CA LYS A 124 4.09 -11.02 -16.33
C LYS A 124 4.74 -10.10 -17.34
N GLU A 125 5.40 -9.04 -16.88
CA GLU A 125 6.16 -8.12 -17.73
C GLU A 125 7.34 -8.81 -18.41
N ALA A 126 8.13 -9.58 -17.66
CA ALA A 126 9.24 -10.35 -18.21
C ALA A 126 8.77 -11.35 -19.27
N LEU A 127 7.64 -12.04 -19.04
CA LEU A 127 7.05 -12.95 -20.03
C LEU A 127 6.60 -12.21 -21.30
N ILE A 128 6.01 -11.02 -21.18
CA ILE A 128 5.57 -10.21 -22.32
C ILE A 128 6.78 -9.73 -23.13
N LEU A 129 7.85 -9.28 -22.47
CA LEU A 129 9.07 -8.81 -23.10
C LEU A 129 9.80 -9.95 -23.84
N ASN A 130 9.89 -11.14 -23.21
CA ASN A 130 10.49 -12.33 -23.83
C ASN A 130 9.68 -12.85 -25.03
N SER A 131 8.36 -12.68 -25.00
CA SER A 131 7.47 -13.12 -26.09
C SER A 131 7.39 -12.12 -27.25
N ASN A 132 7.74 -10.84 -27.02
CA ASN A 132 7.68 -9.76 -28.01
C ASN A 132 8.88 -8.79 -27.88
N PRO A 133 10.07 -9.16 -28.40
CA PRO A 133 11.30 -8.37 -28.27
C PRO A 133 11.29 -7.01 -29.00
N GLY A 134 10.23 -6.69 -29.76
CA GLY A 134 10.01 -5.38 -30.37
C GLY A 134 9.35 -4.34 -29.44
N MET A 135 8.92 -4.74 -28.23
CA MET A 135 8.22 -3.89 -27.26
C MET A 135 9.17 -3.12 -26.33
N THR A 136 10.44 -3.48 -26.32
CA THR A 136 11.48 -2.99 -25.38
C THR A 136 11.75 -1.49 -25.50
N GLN A 137 11.42 -0.86 -26.63
CA GLN A 137 11.71 0.57 -26.86
C GLN A 137 10.71 1.56 -26.22
N LYS A 138 9.59 1.10 -25.62
CA LYS A 138 8.54 2.00 -25.07
C LYS A 138 8.40 1.98 -23.54
N TYR A 139 9.16 1.14 -22.84
CA TYR A 139 9.13 1.06 -21.37
C TYR A 139 10.51 1.36 -20.80
N GLU A 140 10.91 2.63 -20.81
CA GLU A 140 11.85 3.12 -19.80
C GLU A 140 11.07 3.23 -18.48
N PHE A 141 11.35 2.30 -17.57
CA PHE A 141 10.96 2.45 -16.18
C PHE A 141 11.80 3.57 -15.55
N VAL A 142 11.13 4.48 -14.85
CA VAL A 142 11.79 5.29 -13.82
C VAL A 142 11.97 4.36 -12.63
N GLU A 143 13.15 3.76 -12.50
CA GLU A 143 13.62 3.24 -11.22
C GLU A 143 13.83 4.45 -10.30
N GLU A 144 12.87 4.74 -9.42
CA GLU A 144 13.18 5.56 -8.26
C GLU A 144 13.97 4.68 -7.27
N ASP A 145 15.28 4.90 -7.31
CA ASP A 145 16.25 4.49 -6.30
C ASP A 145 15.74 4.79 -4.89
N GLY A 146 15.94 3.82 -3.98
CA GLY A 146 15.98 4.06 -2.54
C GLY A 146 14.66 3.86 -1.81
N ASP A 147 14.46 2.64 -1.28
CA ASP A 147 14.61 2.50 0.16
C ASP A 147 14.74 1.03 0.55
N SER A 148 15.91 0.74 1.10
CA SER A 148 16.20 -0.46 1.87
C SER A 148 15.21 -0.55 3.02
N PHE A 149 14.19 -1.40 2.88
CA PHE A 149 13.37 -1.78 4.01
C PHE A 149 14.23 -2.67 4.93
N SER A 150 14.85 -2.05 5.94
CA SER A 150 15.59 -2.74 6.99
C SER A 150 14.59 -3.49 7.88
N PRO A 151 14.57 -4.84 7.89
CA PRO A 151 13.63 -5.59 8.68
C PRO A 151 14.28 -5.94 10.02
N ALA A 152 14.37 -4.98 10.95
CA ALA A 152 14.55 -5.25 12.38
C ALA A 152 14.75 -3.95 13.19
N ALA A 153 13.66 -3.41 13.71
CA ALA A 153 13.70 -2.80 15.04
C ALA A 153 12.62 -3.48 15.85
N LYS A 154 13.07 -4.28 16.82
CA LYS A 154 12.27 -5.03 17.78
C LYS A 154 11.13 -4.18 18.33
N LEU A 155 9.90 -4.69 18.21
CA LEU A 155 8.84 -4.52 19.20
C LEU A 155 8.84 -5.78 20.07
#